data_AF-A0A4Q8R1F9-F1
#
_entry.id   AF-A0A4Q8R1F9-F1
#
_cell.length_a   1.000
_cell.length_b   1.000
_cell.length_c   1.000
_cell.angle_alpha   90.00
_cell.angle_beta   90.00
_cell.angle_gamma   90.00
#
_symmetry.space_group_name_H-M   'P 1'
#
loop_
_entity.id
_entity.type
_entity.pdbx_description
1 polymer ?
#
loop_
_entity_poly.entity_id
_entity_poly.type
_entity_poly.pdbx_seq_one_letter_code
_entity_poly.pdbx_strand_id
1 'polypeptide(L)'
;MMFSDLAYYLFTVFNALRVISYLPQIYRIAHDTNGASAISYSTWFLWTAANGSTAVYSFSNLGDITLGLTNGFNALCCVIVVALTAFKHRQFQSQVR
;
A
#
# COMPACT_ATOMS: atom_id res chain seq x y z
N MET A 1 -20.83 -21.29 -11.47
CA MET A 1 -20.27 -20.05 -10.90
C MET A 1 -20.60 -18.93 -11.85
N MET A 2 -21.22 -17.86 -11.36
CA MET A 2 -21.46 -16.67 -12.17
C MET A 2 -20.16 -15.86 -12.26
N PHE A 3 -19.93 -15.10 -13.34
CA PHE A 3 -18.70 -14.32 -13.52
C PHE A 3 -18.46 -13.33 -12.36
N SER A 4 -19.54 -12.79 -11.77
CA SER A 4 -19.52 -11.93 -10.60
C SER A 4 -18.89 -12.60 -9.37
N ASP A 5 -19.20 -13.87 -9.13
CA ASP A 5 -18.70 -14.60 -7.96
C ASP A 5 -17.21 -14.84 -8.10
N LEU A 6 -16.77 -15.25 -9.29
CA LEU A 6 -15.36 -15.44 -9.60
C LEU A 6 -14.58 -14.13 -9.44
N ALA A 7 -15.11 -13.02 -9.98
CA ALA A 7 -14.50 -11.70 -9.83
C ALA A 7 -14.38 -11.29 -8.36
N TYR A 8 -15.42 -11.53 -7.55
CA TYR A 8 -15.41 -11.24 -6.12
C TYR A 8 -14.37 -12.06 -5.36
N TYR A 9 -14.28 -13.37 -5.63
CA TYR A 9 -13.27 -14.23 -5.00
C TYR A 9 -11.84 -13.82 -5.38
N LEU A 10 -11.58 -13.55 -6.67
CA LEU A 10 -10.28 -13.09 -7.11
C LEU A 10 -9.92 -11.74 -6.48
N PHE A 11 -10.86 -10.80 -6.48
CA PHE A 11 -10.71 -9.50 -5.80
C PHE A 11 -10.32 -9.69 -4.33
N THR A 12 -11.04 -10.54 -3.61
CA THR A 12 -10.81 -10.81 -2.18
C THR A 12 -9.44 -11.44 -1.95
N VAL A 13 -9.12 -12.51 -2.69
CA VAL A 13 -7.85 -13.26 -2.54
C VAL A 13 -6.66 -12.37 -2.87
N PHE A 14 -6.69 -11.65 -3.99
CA PHE A 14 -5.56 -10.79 -4.38
C PHE A 14 -5.39 -9.60 -3.45
N ASN A 15 -6.47 -9.03 -2.91
CA ASN A 15 -6.33 -7.98 -1.90
C ASN A 15 -5.80 -8.52 -0.57
N ALA A 16 -6.20 -9.73 -0.14
CA ALA A 16 -5.62 -10.36 1.04
C ALA A 16 -4.12 -10.65 0.85
N LEU A 17 -3.73 -11.21 -0.30
CA LEU A 17 -2.33 -11.42 -0.67
C LEU A 17 -1.55 -10.10 -0.73
N ARG A 18 -2.16 -9.03 -1.24
CA ARG A 18 -1.57 -7.69 -1.26
C ARG A 18 -1.30 -7.19 0.16
N VAL A 19 -2.24 -7.33 1.07
CA VAL A 19 -2.05 -6.98 2.49
C VAL A 19 -0.87 -7.74 3.10
N ILE A 20 -0.83 -9.06 2.90
CA ILE A 20 0.28 -9.90 3.36
C ILE A 20 1.61 -9.46 2.74
N SER A 21 1.61 -9.06 1.46
CA SER A 21 2.81 -8.62 0.74
C SER A 21 3.42 -7.32 1.26
N TYR A 22 2.65 -6.46 1.96
CA TYR A 22 3.23 -5.29 2.60
C TYR A 22 4.14 -5.65 3.77
N LEU A 23 3.90 -6.78 4.46
CA LEU A 23 4.72 -7.22 5.60
C LEU A 23 6.20 -7.46 5.23
N PRO A 24 6.55 -8.28 4.23
CA PRO A 24 7.95 -8.45 3.84
C PRO A 24 8.54 -7.14 3.32
N GLN A 25 7.78 -6.31 2.60
CA GLN A 25 8.25 -5.01 2.12
C GLN A 25 8.61 -4.06 3.27
N ILE A 26 7.72 -3.92 4.25
CA ILE A 26 7.91 -3.12 5.46
C ILE A 26 9.12 -3.65 6.24
N TYR A 27 9.20 -4.97 6.45
CA TYR A 27 10.30 -5.61 7.14
C TYR A 27 11.65 -5.31 6.46
N ARG A 28 11.70 -5.42 5.12
CA ARG A 28 12.91 -5.13 4.34
C ARG A 28 13.34 -3.68 4.44
N ILE A 29 12.40 -2.72 4.38
CA ILE A 29 12.70 -1.30 4.58
C ILE A 29 13.21 -1.04 6.00
N ALA A 30 12.55 -1.63 7.01
CA ALA A 30 12.90 -1.45 8.41
C ALA A 30 14.31 -1.98 8.75
N HIS A 31 14.78 -3.02 8.05
CA HIS A 31 16.11 -3.60 8.24
C HIS A 31 17.14 -3.12 7.21
N ASP A 32 16.77 -2.25 6.28
CA ASP A 32 17.70 -1.72 5.30
C ASP A 32 18.72 -0.77 5.96
N THR A 33 20.00 -0.99 5.64
CA THR A 33 21.13 -0.20 6.13
C THR A 33 21.55 0.90 5.16
N ASN A 34 21.00 0.92 3.94
CA ASN A 34 21.35 1.83 2.86
C ASN A 34 20.29 2.91 2.63
N GLY A 35 19.53 3.25 3.68
CA GLY A 35 18.54 4.33 3.65
C GLY A 35 17.33 4.09 2.74
N ALA A 36 17.03 2.82 2.43
CA ALA A 36 15.96 2.36 1.55
C ALA A 36 16.01 2.98 0.14
N SER A 37 17.21 3.21 -0.39
CA SER A 37 17.44 3.92 -1.66
C SER A 37 16.80 3.27 -2.90
N ALA A 38 16.54 1.96 -2.86
CA ALA A 38 15.88 1.23 -3.94
C ALA A 38 14.36 1.48 -4.02
N ILE A 39 13.76 2.14 -3.02
CA ILE A 39 12.31 2.34 -2.95
C ILE A 39 11.92 3.65 -3.63
N SER A 40 11.16 3.54 -4.72
CA SER A 40 10.68 4.69 -5.50
C SER A 40 9.49 5.39 -4.84
N TYR A 41 9.67 6.64 -4.39
CA TYR A 41 8.57 7.45 -3.85
C TYR A 41 7.42 7.64 -4.83
N SER A 42 7.72 7.88 -6.11
CA SER A 42 6.68 8.16 -7.12
C SER A 42 5.72 6.98 -7.26
N THR A 43 6.25 5.75 -7.28
CA THR A 43 5.45 4.54 -7.33
C THR A 43 4.54 4.43 -6.11
N TRP A 44 5.10 4.55 -4.90
CA TRP A 44 4.33 4.37 -3.68
C TRP A 44 3.32 5.49 -3.41
N PHE A 45 3.62 6.72 -3.82
CA PHE A 45 2.65 7.81 -3.81
C PHE A 45 1.52 7.61 -4.81
N LEU A 46 1.82 7.20 -6.04
CA LEU A 46 0.80 6.89 -7.04
C LEU A 46 -0.14 5.79 -6.55
N TRP A 47 0.42 4.74 -5.93
CA TRP A 47 -0.37 3.66 -5.34
C TRP A 47 -1.23 4.15 -4.18
N THR A 48 -0.70 5.03 -3.33
CA THR A 48 -1.47 5.66 -2.25
C THR A 48 -2.65 6.45 -2.81
N ALA A 49 -2.40 7.31 -3.81
CA ALA A 49 -3.41 8.13 -4.44
C ALA A 49 -4.49 7.29 -5.13
N ALA A 50 -4.10 6.25 -5.87
CA ALA A 50 -5.03 5.38 -6.58
C ALA A 50 -5.94 4.57 -5.63
N ASN A 51 -5.37 3.99 -4.57
CA ASN A 51 -6.17 3.27 -3.57
C ASN A 51 -7.04 4.25 -2.75
N GLY A 52 -6.49 5.41 -2.35
CA GLY A 52 -7.24 6.42 -1.62
C GLY A 52 -8.42 6.98 -2.41
N SER A 53 -8.21 7.31 -3.69
CA SER A 53 -9.29 7.78 -4.57
C SER A 53 -10.34 6.71 -4.82
N THR A 54 -9.95 5.44 -4.97
CA THR A 54 -10.88 4.32 -5.09
C THR A 54 -11.71 4.14 -3.82
N ALA A 55 -11.10 4.28 -2.64
CA ALA A 55 -11.82 4.21 -1.37
C ALA A 55 -12.87 5.32 -1.26
N VAL A 56 -12.47 6.56 -1.54
CA VAL A 56 -13.38 7.73 -1.56
C VAL A 56 -14.51 7.52 -2.56
N TYR A 57 -14.19 7.10 -3.79
CA TYR A 57 -15.18 6.84 -4.82
C TYR A 57 -16.18 5.75 -4.40
N SER A 58 -15.70 4.67 -3.81
CA SER A 58 -16.53 3.57 -3.35
C SER A 58 -17.54 4.01 -2.27
N PHE A 59 -17.07 4.72 -1.25
CA PHE A 59 -17.93 5.21 -0.16
C PHE A 59 -18.91 6.29 -0.61
N SER A 60 -18.52 7.17 -1.53
CA SER A 60 -19.36 8.31 -1.95
C SER A 60 -20.32 8.00 -3.09
N ASN A 61 -19.97 7.10 -4.02
CA ASN A 61 -20.75 6.87 -5.24
C ASN A 61 -21.33 5.45 -5.35
N LEU A 62 -20.60 4.42 -4.91
CA LEU A 62 -21.02 3.03 -5.10
C LEU A 62 -21.77 2.45 -3.90
N GLY A 63 -21.52 2.99 -2.69
CA GLY A 63 -22.01 2.39 -1.45
C GLY A 63 -21.37 1.03 -1.13
N ASP A 64 -20.35 0.61 -1.89
CA ASP A 64 -19.63 -0.64 -1.66
C ASP A 64 -18.59 -0.44 -0.54
N ILE A 65 -19.00 -0.84 0.67
CA ILE A 65 -18.19 -0.70 1.87
C ILE A 65 -16.95 -1.61 1.80
N THR A 66 -17.07 -2.80 1.21
CA THR A 66 -15.97 -3.77 1.11
C THR A 66 -14.86 -3.22 0.23
N LEU A 67 -15.19 -2.77 -0.98
CA LEU A 67 -14.24 -2.16 -1.90
C LEU A 67 -13.60 -0.90 -1.28
N GLY A 68 -14.39 -0.11 -0.56
CA GLY A 68 -13.94 1.09 0.13
C GLY A 68 -12.92 0.81 1.23
N LEU A 69 -13.24 -0.11 2.14
CA LEU A 69 -12.35 -0.50 3.24
C LEU A 69 -11.08 -1.18 2.73
N THR A 70 -11.20 -2.08 1.75
CA THR A 70 -10.05 -2.77 1.16
C THR A 70 -9.07 -1.79 0.53
N ASN A 71 -9.55 -0.83 -0.26
CA ASN A 71 -8.68 0.18 -0.85
C ASN A 71 -8.17 1.18 0.18
N GLY A 72 -8.97 1.56 1.18
CA GLY A 72 -8.54 2.42 2.28
C GLY A 72 -7.38 1.79 3.07
N PHE A 73 -7.49 0.50 3.37
CA PHE A 73 -6.43 -0.24 4.05
C PHE A 73 -5.16 -0.37 3.18
N ASN A 74 -5.30 -0.66 1.88
CA ASN A 74 -4.16 -0.65 0.95
C ASN A 74 -3.48 0.72 0.90
N ALA A 75 -4.25 1.82 0.89
CA ALA A 75 -3.71 3.17 0.93
C ALA A 75 -2.91 3.42 2.22
N LEU A 76 -3.43 3.00 3.37
CA LEU A 76 -2.74 3.09 4.66
C LEU A 76 -1.41 2.32 4.64
N CYS A 77 -1.38 1.09 4.12
CA CYS A 77 -0.15 0.33 3.99
C CYS A 77 0.87 1.01 3.06
N CYS A 78 0.42 1.59 1.95
CA CYS A 78 1.30 2.36 1.07
C CYS A 78 1.88 3.59 1.79
N VAL A 79 1.08 4.31 2.59
CA VAL A 79 1.56 5.44 3.41
C VAL A 79 2.64 4.99 4.39
N ILE A 80 2.44 3.83 5.05
CA ILE A 80 3.45 3.27 5.96
C ILE A 80 4.76 3.01 5.24
N VAL A 81 4.72 2.45 4.03
CA VAL A 81 5.92 2.22 3.21
C VAL A 81 6.63 3.53 2.88
N VAL A 82 5.90 4.55 2.40
CA VAL A 82 6.48 5.87 2.12
C VAL A 82 7.10 6.49 3.38
N ALA A 83 6.39 6.45 4.52
CA ALA A 83 6.85 7.03 5.77
C ALA A 83 8.12 6.33 6.28
N LEU A 84 8.17 5.00 6.22
CA LEU A 84 9.35 4.23 6.63
C LEU A 84 10.54 4.47 5.70
N THR A 85 10.32 4.55 4.38
CA THR A 85 11.38 4.93 3.44
C THR A 85 11.92 6.32 3.74
N ALA A 86 11.05 7.30 4.01
CA ALA A 86 11.46 8.66 4.39
C ALA A 86 12.24 8.70 5.69
N PHE A 87 11.80 7.96 6.71
CA PHE A 87 12.51 7.83 7.97
C PHE A 87 13.90 7.24 7.77
N LYS A 88 14.00 6.14 7.03
CA LYS A 88 15.28 5.47 6.74
C LYS A 88 16.22 6.33 5.93
N HIS A 89 15.71 7.04 4.94
CA HIS A 89 16.52 7.96 4.15
C HIS A 89 17.11 9.08 5.03
N ARG A 90 16.29 9.68 5.92
CA ARG A 90 16.77 10.71 6.86
C ARG A 90 17.80 10.16 7.85
N GLN A 91 17.56 8.97 8.41
CA GLN A 91 18.51 8.33 9.32
C GLN A 91 19.87 8.10 8.63
N PHE A 92 19.87 7.59 7.41
CA PHE A 92 21.09 7.38 6.65
C PHE A 92 21.84 8.69 6.38
N GLN A 93 21.12 9.75 5.97
CA GLN A 93 21.73 11.08 5.77
C GLN A 93 22.32 11.66 7.06
N SER A 94 21.74 11.38 8.24
CA SER A 94 22.31 11.80 9.53
C SER A 94 23.54 10.99 9.97
N GLN A 95 23.70 9.76 9.48
CA GLN A 95 24.86 8.90 9.78
C GLN A 95 26.06 9.19 8.87
N VAL A 96 25.82 9.71 7.67
CA VAL A 96 26.87 10.04 6.69
C VAL A 96 27.43 11.46 6.88
N ARG A 97 26.70 12.33 7.59
CA ARG A 97 27.18 13.67 7.98
C ARG A 97 28.04 13.60 9.24
#